data_AF-A0A142CU49-F1
#
_entry.id   AF-A0A142CU49-F1
#
_cell.length_a   1.000
_cell.length_b   1.000
_cell.length_c   1.000
_cell.angle_alpha   90.00
_cell.angle_beta   90.00
_cell.angle_gamma   90.00
#
_symmetry.space_group_name_H-M   'P 1'
#
loop_
_entity.id
_entity.type
_entity.pdbx_description
1 polymer ?
#
loop_
_entity_poly.entity_id
_entity_poly.type
_entity_poly.pdbx_seq_one_letter_code
_entity_poly.pdbx_strand_id
1 'polypeptide(L)'
;MKVDVPYVVFRTKTGEYGLDAYFFLNVEKVERRATLIRKAEDLKLISKKPSTALLSGEDVEEYLLGLFSKLYELSGERMKERTSHIRRWNLLRLIGIPSGHQRHVEKEEELARENREALLALAILRKVLGIKKPEDIEKAGIEFEGYGIFELEIEGGNVNDPVYRELFKVDPIAGMALSWLRIKGEKG
;
A
#
# COMPACT_ATOMS: atom_id res chain seq x y z
N MET A 1 11.80 15.79 15.50
CA MET A 1 10.48 16.46 15.33
C MET A 1 9.41 15.38 15.23
N LYS A 2 8.17 15.72 15.55
CA LYS A 2 7.03 14.79 15.53
C LYS A 2 5.96 15.33 14.58
N VAL A 3 5.37 14.45 13.76
CA VAL A 3 4.32 14.79 12.80
C VAL A 3 3.15 13.85 13.00
N ASP A 4 1.97 14.41 13.25
CA ASP A 4 0.75 13.63 13.44
C ASP A 4 0.17 13.22 12.08
N VAL A 5 0.13 11.92 11.83
CA VAL A 5 -0.48 11.34 10.64
C VAL A 5 -1.89 10.85 11.01
N PRO A 6 -2.94 11.33 10.33
CA PRO A 6 -4.30 10.92 10.63
C PRO A 6 -4.61 9.54 10.04
N TYR A 7 -5.40 8.76 10.76
CA TYR A 7 -5.84 7.43 10.39
C TYR A 7 -7.37 7.30 10.51
N VAL A 8 -7.99 6.57 9.59
CA VAL A 8 -9.35 6.05 9.73
C VAL A 8 -9.26 4.67 10.38
N VAL A 9 -9.86 4.51 11.55
CA VAL A 9 -9.88 3.26 12.31
C VAL A 9 -11.14 2.47 11.94
N PHE A 10 -10.95 1.20 11.64
CA PHE A 10 -12.01 0.29 11.22
C PHE A 10 -11.76 -1.11 11.79
N ARG A 11 -12.86 -1.83 12.00
CA ARG A 11 -12.88 -3.23 12.42
C ARG A 11 -13.21 -4.12 11.23
N THR A 12 -12.56 -5.28 11.19
CA THR A 12 -12.94 -6.39 10.33
C THR A 12 -13.06 -7.66 11.17
N LYS A 13 -13.47 -8.76 10.54
CA LYS A 13 -13.47 -10.09 11.18
C LYS A 13 -12.10 -10.55 11.67
N THR A 14 -11.02 -9.95 11.20
CA THR A 14 -9.65 -10.36 11.55
C THR A 14 -9.00 -9.48 12.61
N GLY A 15 -9.63 -8.36 13.00
CA GLY A 15 -9.13 -7.45 14.01
C GLY A 15 -9.46 -5.99 13.73
N GLU A 16 -8.86 -5.11 14.52
CA GLU A 16 -8.98 -3.66 14.40
C GLU A 16 -7.73 -3.08 13.74
N TYR A 17 -7.95 -2.25 12.73
CA TYR A 17 -6.92 -1.69 11.88
C TYR A 17 -7.15 -0.20 11.67
N GLY A 18 -6.09 0.49 11.28
CA GLY A 18 -6.17 1.85 10.79
C GLY A 18 -5.62 1.94 9.37
N LEU A 19 -6.29 2.72 8.53
CA LEU A 19 -5.81 3.14 7.22
C LEU A 19 -5.38 4.60 7.29
N ASP A 20 -4.17 4.90 6.82
CA ASP A 20 -3.68 6.27 6.72
C ASP A 20 -4.65 7.15 5.91
N ALA A 21 -5.15 8.21 6.53
CA ALA A 21 -6.16 9.09 5.95
C ALA A 21 -5.56 10.26 5.17
N TYR A 22 -4.23 10.45 5.16
CA TYR A 22 -3.58 11.57 4.48
C TYR A 22 -2.80 11.11 3.24
N PHE A 23 -2.00 10.05 3.36
CA PHE A 23 -1.11 9.57 2.30
C PHE A 23 -1.81 8.62 1.32
N PHE A 24 -3.00 8.08 1.62
CA PHE A 24 -3.63 7.06 0.75
C PHE A 24 -3.91 7.50 -0.70
N LEU A 25 -4.06 8.82 -0.95
CA LEU A 25 -4.14 9.40 -2.30
C LEU A 25 -2.81 9.95 -2.81
N ASN A 26 -1.85 10.16 -1.92
CA ASN A 26 -0.54 10.76 -2.21
C ASN A 26 0.57 9.70 -2.40
N VAL A 27 0.18 8.45 -2.70
CA VAL A 27 1.08 7.37 -3.09
C VAL A 27 0.81 7.01 -4.55
N GLU A 28 1.86 7.06 -5.36
CA GLU A 28 1.80 6.86 -6.81
C GLU A 28 1.41 5.43 -7.17
N LYS A 29 2.12 4.44 -6.59
CA LYS A 29 1.85 3.02 -6.86
C LYS A 29 0.73 2.48 -5.99
N VAL A 30 -0.26 1.86 -6.62
CA VAL A 30 -1.43 1.29 -5.93
C VAL A 30 -1.01 0.18 -4.95
N GLU A 31 0.00 -0.61 -5.30
CA GLU A 31 0.57 -1.68 -4.46
C GLU A 31 1.05 -1.17 -3.11
N ARG A 32 1.63 0.04 -3.08
CA ARG A 32 2.19 0.63 -1.86
C ARG A 32 1.11 1.18 -0.93
N ARG A 33 -0.09 1.45 -1.42
CA ARG A 33 -1.20 1.93 -0.57
C ARG A 33 -1.60 0.90 0.48
N ALA A 34 -1.43 -0.40 0.19
CA ALA A 34 -1.70 -1.46 1.17
C ALA A 34 -0.77 -1.38 2.40
N THR A 35 0.44 -0.84 2.27
CA THR A 35 1.38 -0.72 3.40
C THR A 35 0.99 0.37 4.39
N LEU A 36 0.06 1.25 4.01
CA LEU A 36 -0.47 2.30 4.88
C LEU A 36 -1.48 1.79 5.91
N ILE A 37 -1.81 0.49 5.86
CA ILE A 37 -2.66 -0.15 6.85
C ILE A 37 -1.80 -0.60 8.04
N ARG A 38 -2.22 -0.23 9.24
CA ARG A 38 -1.60 -0.62 10.52
C ARG A 38 -2.63 -1.23 11.45
N LYS A 39 -2.17 -1.86 12.53
CA LYS A 39 -3.08 -2.28 13.59
C LYS A 39 -3.54 -1.06 14.39
N ALA A 40 -4.78 -1.09 14.89
CA ALA A 40 -5.32 0.00 15.68
C ALA A 40 -4.58 0.22 17.01
N GLU A 41 -3.97 -0.83 17.58
CA GLU A 41 -3.19 -0.76 18.82
C GLU A 41 -1.96 0.17 18.74
N ASP A 42 -1.47 0.45 17.53
CA ASP A 42 -0.35 1.38 17.29
C ASP A 42 -0.81 2.86 17.22
N LEU A 43 -2.13 3.12 17.32
CA LEU A 43 -2.72 4.42 17.07
C LEU A 43 -3.30 5.05 18.34
N LYS A 44 -3.15 6.37 18.46
CA LYS A 44 -3.84 7.14 19.49
C LYS A 44 -5.24 7.50 18.99
N LEU A 45 -6.26 6.85 19.53
CA LEU A 45 -7.65 7.14 19.19
C LEU A 45 -8.05 8.58 19.54
N ILE A 46 -8.83 9.20 18.66
CA ILE A 46 -9.33 10.56 18.80
C ILE A 46 -10.82 10.60 18.48
N SER A 47 -11.54 11.50 19.15
CA SER A 47 -13.01 11.61 19.05
C SER A 47 -13.50 12.44 17.86
N LYS A 48 -12.61 13.20 17.20
CA LYS A 48 -12.96 14.10 16.09
C LYS A 48 -12.15 13.76 14.85
N LYS A 49 -12.74 13.96 13.67
CA LYS A 49 -12.03 13.86 12.39
C LYS A 49 -10.90 14.89 12.32
N PRO A 50 -9.65 14.49 12.06
CA PRO A 50 -8.56 15.42 11.78
C PRO A 50 -8.85 16.28 10.56
N SER A 51 -8.49 17.57 10.60
CA SER A 51 -8.62 18.48 9.45
C SER A 51 -7.74 18.07 8.26
N THR A 52 -6.69 17.28 8.51
CA THR A 52 -5.78 16.73 7.51
C THR A 52 -6.28 15.40 6.92
N ALA A 53 -7.33 14.78 7.47
CA ALA A 53 -7.85 13.51 6.95
C ALA A 53 -8.58 13.73 5.62
N LEU A 54 -8.00 13.20 4.54
CA LEU A 54 -8.57 13.21 3.19
C LEU A 54 -9.57 12.06 2.98
N LEU A 55 -9.50 10.98 3.76
CA LEU A 55 -10.47 9.88 3.75
C LEU A 55 -11.53 10.10 4.82
N SER A 56 -12.79 9.82 4.50
CA SER A 56 -13.87 9.76 5.49
C SER A 56 -14.09 8.33 5.98
N GLY A 57 -14.71 8.19 7.16
CA GLY A 57 -15.10 6.88 7.68
C GLY A 57 -16.14 6.17 6.80
N GLU A 58 -16.99 6.91 6.09
CA GLU A 58 -18.03 6.36 5.22
C GLU A 58 -17.43 5.75 3.95
N ASP A 59 -16.33 6.32 3.46
CA ASP A 59 -15.67 5.87 2.22
C ASP A 59 -14.67 4.72 2.44
N VAL A 60 -14.38 4.34 3.71
CA VAL A 60 -13.31 3.39 4.03
C VAL A 60 -13.58 2.00 3.47
N GLU A 61 -14.83 1.56 3.52
CA GLU A 61 -15.26 0.26 3.02
C GLU A 61 -15.10 0.21 1.49
N GLU A 62 -15.71 1.16 0.78
CA GLU A 62 -15.63 1.26 -0.67
C GLU A 62 -14.17 1.35 -1.14
N TYR A 63 -13.36 2.18 -0.48
CA TYR A 63 -11.96 2.33 -0.80
C TYR A 63 -11.17 1.01 -0.64
N LEU A 64 -11.32 0.31 0.48
CA LEU A 64 -10.58 -0.92 0.75
C LEU A 64 -10.99 -2.05 -0.20
N LEU A 65 -12.28 -2.18 -0.50
CA LEU A 65 -12.80 -3.17 -1.44
C LEU A 65 -12.38 -2.86 -2.89
N GLY A 66 -12.38 -1.60 -3.27
CA GLY A 66 -11.85 -1.13 -4.56
C GLY A 66 -10.35 -1.40 -4.69
N LEU A 67 -9.58 -1.07 -3.65
CA LEU A 67 -8.14 -1.34 -3.59
C LEU A 67 -7.84 -2.84 -3.69
N PHE A 68 -8.60 -3.68 -2.98
CA PHE A 68 -8.47 -5.13 -3.04
C PHE A 68 -8.71 -5.66 -4.46
N SER A 69 -9.80 -5.25 -5.08
CA SER A 69 -10.16 -5.65 -6.44
C SER A 69 -9.07 -5.25 -7.43
N LYS A 70 -8.55 -4.03 -7.30
CA LYS A 70 -7.49 -3.53 -8.18
C LYS A 70 -6.18 -4.30 -8.00
N LEU A 71 -5.79 -4.58 -6.76
CA LEU A 71 -4.56 -5.35 -6.48
C LEU A 71 -4.69 -6.82 -6.90
N TYR A 72 -5.89 -7.40 -6.81
CA TYR A 72 -6.15 -8.75 -7.31
C TYR A 72 -5.92 -8.82 -8.83
N GLU A 73 -6.50 -7.90 -9.59
CA GLU A 73 -6.30 -7.77 -11.05
C GLU A 73 -4.82 -7.57 -11.39
N LEU A 74 -4.18 -6.56 -10.79
CA LEU A 74 -2.77 -6.23 -11.02
C LEU A 74 -1.86 -7.43 -10.74
N SER A 75 -2.07 -8.15 -9.63
CA SER A 75 -1.27 -9.33 -9.31
C SER A 75 -1.39 -10.43 -10.36
N GLY A 76 -2.59 -10.61 -10.95
CA GLY A 76 -2.83 -11.54 -12.04
C GLY A 76 -2.14 -11.12 -13.34
N GLU A 77 -2.22 -9.83 -13.68
CA GLU A 77 -1.57 -9.24 -14.85
C GLU A 77 -0.04 -9.37 -14.77
N ARG A 78 0.57 -8.99 -13.63
CA ARG A 78 2.03 -9.10 -13.41
C ARG A 78 2.51 -10.54 -13.47
N MET A 79 1.76 -11.48 -12.91
CA MET A 79 2.07 -12.90 -13.01
C MET A 79 2.02 -13.39 -14.46
N LYS A 80 1.00 -12.98 -15.22
CA LYS A 80 0.84 -13.33 -16.64
C LYS A 80 1.97 -12.75 -17.49
N GLU A 81 2.36 -11.51 -17.25
CA GLU A 81 3.47 -10.83 -17.94
C GLU A 81 4.80 -11.55 -17.70
N ARG A 82 5.13 -11.83 -16.44
CA ARG A 82 6.32 -12.59 -16.05
C ARG A 82 6.34 -13.98 -16.70
N THR A 83 5.23 -14.70 -16.64
CA THR A 83 5.11 -16.05 -17.23
C THR A 83 5.29 -16.01 -18.75
N SER A 84 4.71 -15.01 -19.43
CA SER A 84 4.86 -14.80 -20.86
C SER A 84 6.31 -14.49 -21.26
N HIS A 85 7.01 -13.64 -20.50
CA HIS A 85 8.42 -13.36 -20.72
C HIS A 85 9.28 -14.63 -20.58
N ILE A 86 9.11 -15.39 -19.49
CA ILE A 86 9.84 -16.64 -19.26
C ILE A 86 9.59 -17.65 -20.38
N ARG A 87 8.34 -17.84 -20.81
CA ARG A 87 7.99 -18.75 -21.91
C ARG A 87 8.66 -18.35 -23.23
N ARG A 88 8.59 -17.07 -23.60
CA ARG A 88 9.24 -16.56 -24.82
C ARG A 88 10.75 -16.73 -24.78
N TRP A 89 11.37 -16.42 -23.65
CA TRP A 89 12.81 -16.58 -23.49
C TRP A 89 13.25 -18.05 -23.51
N ASN A 90 12.49 -18.95 -22.88
CA ASN A 90 12.74 -20.40 -22.97
C ASN A 90 12.65 -20.90 -24.41
N LEU A 91 11.68 -20.42 -25.19
CA LEU A 91 11.53 -20.79 -26.58
C LEU A 91 12.73 -20.35 -27.41
N LEU A 92 13.18 -19.09 -27.26
CA LEU A 92 14.37 -18.56 -27.95
C LEU A 92 15.63 -19.38 -27.63
N ARG A 93 15.79 -19.77 -26.36
CA ARG A 93 16.90 -20.65 -25.92
C ARG A 93 16.83 -22.04 -26.56
N LEU A 94 15.63 -22.61 -26.68
CA LEU A 94 15.43 -23.92 -27.28
C LEU A 94 15.77 -23.95 -28.78
N ILE A 95 15.45 -22.86 -29.51
CA ILE A 95 15.70 -22.75 -30.96
C ILE A 95 17.08 -22.16 -31.29
N GLY A 96 17.94 -21.94 -30.29
CA GLY A 96 19.32 -21.51 -30.49
C GLY A 96 19.50 -20.06 -30.97
N ILE A 97 18.48 -19.20 -30.83
CA ILE A 97 18.61 -17.78 -31.20
C ILE A 97 19.38 -17.05 -30.10
N PRO A 98 20.51 -16.40 -30.41
CA PRO A 98 21.25 -15.60 -29.44
C PRO A 98 20.47 -14.32 -29.14
N SER A 99 19.58 -14.40 -28.15
CA SER A 99 18.94 -13.23 -27.57
C SER A 99 19.75 -12.79 -26.36
N GLY A 100 20.14 -11.52 -26.30
CA GLY A 100 21.08 -10.99 -25.30
C GLY A 100 20.71 -11.42 -23.88
N HIS A 101 21.46 -12.39 -23.33
CA HIS A 101 21.14 -13.08 -22.07
C HIS A 101 20.96 -12.09 -20.92
N GLN A 102 21.89 -11.15 -20.81
CA GLN A 102 21.89 -10.11 -19.77
C GLN A 102 20.59 -9.29 -19.77
N ARG A 103 20.09 -8.90 -20.95
CA ARG A 103 18.84 -8.12 -21.07
C ARG A 103 17.62 -8.91 -20.59
N HIS A 104 17.58 -10.21 -20.85
CA HIS A 104 16.49 -11.07 -20.37
C HIS A 104 16.57 -11.33 -18.88
N VAL A 105 17.78 -11.42 -18.31
CA VAL A 105 17.99 -11.53 -16.86
C VAL A 105 17.49 -10.25 -16.18
N GLU A 106 17.96 -9.08 -16.62
CA GLU A 106 17.53 -7.78 -16.08
C GLU A 106 16.00 -7.61 -16.15
N LYS A 107 15.39 -8.00 -17.28
CA LYS A 107 13.94 -7.94 -17.43
C LYS A 107 13.19 -8.93 -16.54
N GLU A 108 13.73 -10.13 -16.31
CA GLU A 108 13.13 -11.09 -15.37
C GLU A 108 13.20 -10.57 -13.94
N GLU A 109 14.34 -10.01 -13.53
CA GLU A 109 14.52 -9.42 -12.19
C GLU A 109 13.54 -8.28 -11.93
N GLU A 110 13.37 -7.39 -12.91
CA GLU A 110 12.39 -6.29 -12.86
C GLU A 110 10.96 -6.84 -12.69
N LEU A 111 10.53 -7.74 -13.57
CA LEU A 111 9.19 -8.35 -13.53
C LEU A 111 8.96 -9.15 -12.23
N ALA A 112 9.98 -9.84 -11.74
CA ALA A 112 9.93 -10.57 -10.47
C ALA A 112 9.80 -9.63 -9.27
N ARG A 113 10.45 -8.46 -9.30
CA ARG A 113 10.31 -7.43 -8.26
C ARG A 113 8.89 -6.87 -8.25
N GLU A 114 8.35 -6.46 -9.40
CA GLU A 114 6.99 -5.89 -9.49
C GLU A 114 5.92 -6.91 -9.09
N ASN A 115 6.06 -8.15 -9.54
CA ASN A 115 5.13 -9.22 -9.17
C ASN A 115 5.18 -9.51 -7.66
N ARG A 116 6.37 -9.44 -7.02
CA ARG A 116 6.49 -9.58 -5.56
C ARG A 116 5.79 -8.44 -4.82
N GLU A 117 5.99 -7.19 -5.26
CA GLU A 117 5.35 -6.01 -4.66
C GLU A 117 3.81 -6.15 -4.71
N ALA A 118 3.24 -6.51 -5.87
CA ALA A 118 1.81 -6.71 -6.03
C ALA A 118 1.26 -7.86 -5.17
N LEU A 119 1.97 -8.99 -5.10
CA LEU A 119 1.54 -10.14 -4.29
C LEU A 119 1.59 -9.84 -2.79
N LEU A 120 2.60 -9.11 -2.32
CA LEU A 120 2.70 -8.70 -0.93
C LEU A 120 1.59 -7.70 -0.56
N ALA A 121 1.32 -6.72 -1.42
CA ALA A 121 0.22 -5.78 -1.24
C ALA A 121 -1.13 -6.50 -1.13
N LEU A 122 -1.40 -7.44 -2.04
CA LEU A 122 -2.61 -8.26 -2.01
C LEU A 122 -2.66 -9.14 -0.74
N ALA A 123 -1.53 -9.69 -0.30
CA ALA A 123 -1.46 -10.50 0.92
C ALA A 123 -1.80 -9.70 2.18
N ILE A 124 -1.37 -8.43 2.26
CA ILE A 124 -1.75 -7.52 3.35
C ILE A 124 -3.27 -7.37 3.38
N LEU A 125 -3.90 -7.04 2.25
CA LEU A 125 -5.36 -6.86 2.22
C LEU A 125 -6.13 -8.15 2.48
N ARG A 126 -5.68 -9.29 1.96
CA ARG A 126 -6.30 -10.59 2.27
C ARG A 126 -6.31 -10.87 3.76
N LYS A 127 -5.21 -10.53 4.44
CA LYS A 127 -5.09 -10.69 5.89
C LYS A 127 -6.01 -9.71 6.63
N VAL A 128 -5.99 -8.44 6.27
CA VAL A 128 -6.78 -7.38 6.93
C VAL A 128 -8.28 -7.61 6.73
N LEU A 129 -8.71 -7.88 5.49
CA LEU A 129 -10.12 -8.04 5.13
C LEU A 129 -10.65 -9.46 5.42
N GLY A 130 -9.78 -10.44 5.61
CA GLY A 130 -10.18 -11.84 5.80
C GLY A 130 -10.75 -12.51 4.55
N ILE A 131 -10.56 -11.92 3.37
CA ILE A 131 -11.07 -12.42 2.08
C ILE A 131 -9.93 -12.97 1.22
N LYS A 132 -10.21 -13.96 0.37
CA LYS A 132 -9.20 -14.57 -0.52
C LYS A 132 -9.33 -14.11 -1.97
N LYS A 133 -10.57 -13.90 -2.41
CA LYS A 133 -10.90 -13.57 -3.80
C LYS A 133 -11.96 -12.48 -3.88
N PRO A 134 -12.14 -11.82 -5.04
CA PRO A 134 -13.15 -10.78 -5.22
C PRO A 134 -14.58 -11.25 -4.95
N GLU A 135 -14.87 -12.54 -5.16
CA GLU A 135 -16.21 -13.08 -4.89
C GLU A 135 -16.54 -13.16 -3.39
N ASP A 136 -15.53 -12.99 -2.51
CA ASP A 136 -15.70 -12.98 -1.06
C ASP A 136 -15.86 -11.56 -0.49
N ILE A 137 -15.92 -10.52 -1.31
CA ILE A 137 -15.97 -9.11 -0.88
C ILE A 137 -17.08 -8.83 0.15
N GLU A 138 -18.28 -9.37 -0.07
CA GLU A 138 -19.42 -9.23 0.87
C GLU A 138 -19.13 -9.81 2.25
N LYS A 139 -18.14 -10.70 2.37
CA LYS A 139 -17.75 -11.33 3.63
C LYS A 139 -16.75 -10.51 4.43
N ALA A 140 -16.21 -9.42 3.89
CA ALA A 140 -15.17 -8.61 4.55
C ALA A 140 -15.67 -8.01 5.87
N GLY A 141 -16.90 -7.50 5.90
CA GLY A 141 -17.54 -6.94 7.10
C GLY A 141 -16.70 -5.82 7.70
N ILE A 142 -16.58 -4.70 6.99
CA ILE A 142 -15.76 -3.55 7.37
C ILE A 142 -16.65 -2.58 8.15
N GLU A 143 -16.31 -2.30 9.41
CA GLU A 143 -17.07 -1.39 10.26
C GLU A 143 -16.17 -0.21 10.66
N PHE A 144 -16.60 1.02 10.38
CA PHE A 144 -15.88 2.21 10.82
C PHE A 144 -16.02 2.40 12.35
N GLU A 145 -14.91 2.65 13.04
CA GLU A 145 -14.89 2.80 14.50
C GLU A 145 -14.50 4.20 14.98
N GLY A 146 -13.80 4.98 14.15
CA GLY A 146 -13.38 6.32 14.52
C GLY A 146 -12.11 6.76 13.82
N TYR A 147 -11.44 7.75 14.40
CA TYR A 147 -10.19 8.27 13.88
C TYR A 147 -9.05 8.01 14.86
N GLY A 148 -7.85 7.88 14.33
CA GLY A 148 -6.62 7.72 15.09
C GLY A 148 -5.54 8.67 14.62
N ILE A 149 -4.53 8.88 15.45
CA ILE A 149 -3.30 9.57 15.08
C ILE A 149 -2.13 8.62 15.30
N PHE A 150 -1.24 8.58 14.31
CA PHE A 150 0.09 8.00 14.44
C PHE A 150 1.11 9.13 14.52
N GLU A 151 1.92 9.13 15.58
CA GLU A 151 2.96 10.15 15.78
C GLU A 151 4.25 9.71 15.06
N LEU A 152 4.55 10.35 13.93
CA LEU A 152 5.71 10.04 13.12
C LEU A 152 6.94 10.83 13.60
N GLU A 153 7.94 10.13 14.12
CA GLU A 153 9.21 10.73 14.53
C GLU A 153 10.16 10.91 13.35
N ILE A 154 10.74 12.11 13.26
CA ILE A 154 11.70 12.47 12.21
C ILE A 154 12.95 13.11 12.85
N GLU A 155 14.11 12.52 12.57
CA GLU A 155 15.41 12.94 13.08
C GLU A 155 16.39 13.17 11.93
N GLY A 156 17.02 14.36 11.88
CA GLY A 156 18.01 14.68 10.85
C GLY A 156 17.52 14.56 9.40
N GLY A 157 16.21 14.70 9.17
CA GLY A 157 15.58 14.51 7.86
C GLY A 157 15.17 13.07 7.55
N ASN A 158 15.46 12.11 8.42
CA ASN A 158 15.10 10.70 8.26
C ASN A 158 13.90 10.32 9.14
N VAL A 159 12.94 9.63 8.54
CA VAL A 159 11.77 9.10 9.24
C VAL A 159 12.16 7.84 10.01
N ASN A 160 11.79 7.76 11.30
CA ASN A 160 12.13 6.61 12.15
C ASN A 160 11.28 5.38 11.82
N ASP A 161 10.00 5.58 11.47
CA ASP A 161 9.12 4.50 11.09
C ASP A 161 9.62 3.77 9.83
N PRO A 162 9.82 2.44 9.86
CA PRO A 162 10.37 1.70 8.74
C PRO A 162 9.48 1.72 7.49
N VAL A 163 8.15 1.70 7.65
CA VAL A 163 7.22 1.70 6.52
C VAL A 163 7.26 3.04 5.81
N TYR A 164 7.11 4.13 6.54
CA TYR A 164 7.15 5.48 5.96
C TYR A 164 8.54 5.83 5.41
N ARG A 165 9.61 5.44 6.11
CA ARG A 165 10.98 5.64 5.64
C ARG A 165 11.21 4.99 4.28
N GLU A 166 10.81 3.73 4.11
CA GLU A 166 10.95 3.05 2.83
C GLU A 166 9.99 3.63 1.79
N LEU A 167 8.74 3.90 2.15
CA LEU A 167 7.75 4.51 1.26
C LEU A 167 8.25 5.84 0.67
N PHE A 168 8.79 6.74 1.50
CA PHE A 168 9.27 8.04 1.04
C PHE A 168 10.57 7.98 0.23
N LYS A 169 11.37 6.92 0.39
CA LYS A 169 12.53 6.68 -0.50
C LYS A 169 12.10 6.22 -1.89
N VAL A 170 11.07 5.39 -1.97
CA VAL A 170 10.65 4.74 -3.22
C VAL A 170 9.54 5.49 -3.96
N ASP A 171 8.84 6.40 -3.29
CA ASP A 171 7.70 7.17 -3.80
C ASP A 171 7.90 8.69 -3.57
N PRO A 172 8.34 9.42 -4.61
CA PRO A 172 8.60 10.85 -4.50
C PRO A 172 7.36 11.68 -4.15
N ILE A 173 6.16 11.25 -4.57
CA ILE A 173 4.91 11.96 -4.28
C ILE A 173 4.61 11.90 -2.78
N ALA A 174 4.78 10.73 -2.17
CA ALA A 174 4.62 10.57 -0.73
C ALA A 174 5.64 11.40 0.06
N GLY A 175 6.88 11.47 -0.42
CA GLY A 175 7.93 12.33 0.17
C GLY A 175 7.60 13.83 0.11
N MET A 176 7.04 14.31 -1.00
CA MET A 176 6.57 15.69 -1.12
C MET A 176 5.38 15.96 -0.18
N ALA A 177 4.42 15.03 -0.11
CA ALA A 177 3.26 15.15 0.78
C ALA A 177 3.68 15.27 2.26
N LEU A 178 4.74 14.58 2.70
CA LEU A 178 5.28 14.74 4.05
C LEU A 178 5.73 16.17 4.32
N SER A 179 6.38 16.82 3.35
CA SER A 179 6.80 18.22 3.48
C SER A 179 5.61 19.17 3.66
N TRP A 180 4.50 18.91 2.97
CA TRP A 180 3.27 19.68 3.14
C TRP A 180 2.58 19.43 4.48
N LEU A 181 2.57 18.18 4.96
CA LEU A 181 2.02 17.84 6.26
C LEU A 181 2.79 18.52 7.39
N ARG A 182 4.12 18.60 7.29
CA ARG A 182 4.98 19.35 8.21
C ARG A 182 4.59 20.82 8.30
N ILE A 183 4.44 21.50 7.16
CA ILE A 183 4.08 22.93 7.13
C ILE A 183 2.70 23.18 7.77
N LYS A 184 1.76 22.23 7.62
CA LYS A 184 0.43 22.35 8.25
C LYS A 184 0.47 22.06 9.75
N GLY A 185 1.28 21.10 10.19
CA GLY A 185 1.44 20.75 11.62
C GLY A 185 2.12 21.85 12.44
N GLU A 186 2.96 22.69 11.83
CA GLU A 186 3.59 23.85 12.50
C GLU A 186 2.66 25.07 12.65
N LYS A 187 1.49 25.07 12.00
CA LYS A 187 0.53 26.18 12.00
C LYS A 187 -0.72 25.93 12.85
N GLY A 188 -0.85 24.77 13.47
CA GLY A 188 -1.95 24.40 14.38
C GLY A 188 -1.51 24.39 15.83
#